data_AF-A0AAX2LFP3-F1
#
_entry.id   AF-A0AAX2LFP3-F1
#
_cell.length_a   1.000
_cell.length_b   1.000
_cell.length_c   1.000
_cell.angle_alpha   90.00
_cell.angle_beta   90.00
_cell.angle_gamma   90.00
#
_symmetry.space_group_name_H-M   'P 1'
#
loop_
_entity.id
_entity.type
_entity.pdbx_description
1 polymer ?
#
loop_
_entity_poly.entity_id
_entity_poly.type
_entity_poly.pdbx_seq_one_letter_code
_entity_poly.pdbx_strand_id
1 'polypeptide(L)'
;MKKYNNTEKLNIIRECLKKVSPNKQIDEISVETSITNDLGLDSIEIMDLLLKIREKLVSEDENIIKKNIDIEKLLVFLFADTDDIYMKSIFDFIDEFENLL
;
A
#
# COMPACT_ATOMS: atom_id res chain seq x y z
N MET A 1 -9.98 -1.54 -14.96
CA MET A 1 -10.03 -2.09 -13.58
C MET A 1 -11.20 -1.55 -12.79
N LYS A 2 -11.57 -2.26 -11.71
CA LYS A 2 -12.38 -1.73 -10.62
C LYS A 2 -11.65 -0.54 -9.98
N LYS A 3 -12.34 0.57 -9.77
CA LYS A 3 -11.83 1.66 -8.92
C LYS A 3 -12.23 1.39 -7.49
N TYR A 4 -11.26 1.32 -6.59
CA TYR A 4 -11.51 1.06 -5.18
C TYR A 4 -11.85 2.37 -4.48
N ASN A 5 -12.96 2.39 -3.74
CA ASN A 5 -13.26 3.53 -2.87
C ASN A 5 -12.37 3.53 -1.62
N ASN A 6 -12.37 4.62 -0.86
CA ASN A 6 -11.52 4.78 0.32
C ASN A 6 -11.67 3.66 1.36
N THR A 7 -12.90 3.18 1.58
CA THR A 7 -13.17 2.09 2.51
C THR A 7 -12.57 0.78 2.01
N GLU A 8 -12.68 0.50 0.71
CA GLU A 8 -12.10 -0.69 0.09
C GLU A 8 -10.57 -0.65 0.14
N LYS A 9 -9.96 0.50 -0.20
CA LYS A 9 -8.50 0.70 -0.07
C LYS A 9 -8.02 0.45 1.35
N LEU A 10 -8.70 1.03 2.34
CA LEU A 10 -8.35 0.85 3.75
C LEU A 10 -8.44 -0.62 4.17
N ASN A 11 -9.45 -1.35 3.70
CA ASN A 11 -9.60 -2.78 3.99
C ASN A 11 -8.48 -3.61 3.34
N ILE A 12 -8.13 -3.32 2.09
CA ILE A 12 -6.99 -3.95 1.40
C ILE A 12 -5.70 -3.74 2.21
N ILE A 13 -5.43 -2.50 2.61
CA ILE A 13 -4.23 -2.16 3.37
C ILE A 13 -4.22 -2.86 4.73
N ARG A 14 -5.35 -2.89 5.46
CA ARG A 14 -5.47 -3.62 6.74
C ARG A 14 -5.22 -5.12 6.58
N GLU A 15 -5.77 -5.74 5.55
CA GLU A 15 -5.54 -7.16 5.27
C GLU A 15 -4.05 -7.45 4.99
N CYS A 16 -3.39 -6.58 4.24
CA CYS A 16 -1.96 -6.71 3.95
C CYS A 16 -1.11 -6.45 5.20
N LEU A 17 -1.43 -5.42 6.00
CA LEU A 17 -0.75 -5.11 7.27
C LEU A 17 -0.82 -6.27 8.27
N LYS A 18 -1.97 -6.93 8.39
CA LYS A 18 -2.12 -8.14 9.23
C LYS A 18 -1.17 -9.27 8.84
N LYS A 19 -0.75 -9.33 7.57
CA LYS A 19 0.19 -10.33 7.07
C LYS A 19 1.65 -9.91 7.27
N VAL A 20 1.95 -8.63 7.08
CA VAL A 20 3.31 -8.07 7.23
C VAL A 20 3.71 -7.99 8.71
N SER A 21 2.83 -7.43 9.53
CA SER A 21 3.11 -7.11 10.94
C SER A 21 1.98 -7.62 11.84
N PRO A 22 1.80 -8.95 11.96
CA PRO A 22 0.67 -9.56 12.67
C PRO A 22 0.59 -9.19 14.15
N ASN A 23 1.69 -8.74 14.74
CA ASN A 23 1.79 -8.39 16.15
C ASN A 23 1.51 -6.90 16.45
N LYS A 24 1.35 -6.06 15.41
CA LYS A 24 1.09 -4.62 15.59
C LYS A 24 -0.40 -4.36 15.75
N GLN A 25 -0.77 -3.41 16.59
CA GLN A 25 -2.17 -2.97 16.70
C GLN A 25 -2.54 -2.11 15.48
N ILE A 26 -3.53 -2.57 14.72
CA ILE A 26 -3.95 -1.99 13.42
C ILE A 26 -5.47 -1.77 13.36
N ASP A 27 -6.11 -1.69 14.53
CA ASP A 27 -7.57 -1.62 14.64
C ASP A 27 -8.12 -0.22 14.33
N GLU A 28 -7.35 0.84 14.60
CA GLU A 28 -7.73 2.24 14.34
C GLU A 28 -6.76 2.92 13.36
N ILE A 29 -6.84 2.51 12.09
CA ILE A 29 -6.12 3.16 10.99
C ILE A 29 -7.06 4.10 10.23
N SER A 30 -6.59 5.32 9.95
CA SER A 30 -7.21 6.30 9.07
C SER A 30 -6.22 6.75 7.98
N VAL A 31 -6.67 7.59 7.04
CA VAL A 31 -5.81 8.16 5.98
C VAL A 31 -4.68 9.02 6.55
N GLU A 32 -4.91 9.57 7.75
CA GLU A 32 -4.00 10.49 8.44
C GLU A 32 -3.01 9.76 9.35
N THR A 33 -3.15 8.43 9.47
CA THR A 33 -2.24 7.60 10.24
C THR A 33 -0.87 7.58 9.60
N SER A 34 0.16 7.87 10.39
CA SER A 34 1.55 7.68 10.02
C SER A 34 1.92 6.19 10.05
N ILE A 35 2.41 5.70 8.93
CA ILE A 35 2.88 4.32 8.76
C ILE A 35 4.19 4.12 9.51
N THR A 36 5.09 5.10 9.49
CA THR A 36 6.40 5.00 10.14
C THR A 36 6.34 5.33 11.62
N ASN A 37 5.59 6.36 12.03
CA ASN A 37 5.55 6.83 13.42
C ASN A 37 4.43 6.19 14.23
N ASP A 38 3.18 6.14 13.72
CA ASP A 38 2.06 5.59 14.49
C ASP A 38 2.05 4.05 14.45
N LEU A 39 2.26 3.49 13.25
CA LEU A 39 2.33 2.04 13.07
C LEU A 39 3.75 1.48 13.24
N GLY A 40 4.76 2.33 13.38
CA GLY A 40 6.14 1.90 13.64
C GLY A 40 6.74 1.02 12.55
N LEU A 41 6.25 1.08 11.31
CA LEU A 41 6.71 0.22 10.21
C LEU A 41 8.08 0.65 9.72
N ASP A 42 9.01 -0.30 9.64
CA ASP A 42 10.31 -0.07 9.04
C ASP A 42 10.27 -0.16 7.50
N SER A 43 11.37 0.19 6.84
CA SER A 43 11.44 0.20 5.36
C SER A 43 11.25 -1.19 4.73
N ILE A 44 11.57 -2.27 5.44
CA ILE A 44 11.38 -3.65 4.98
C ILE A 44 9.89 -4.02 5.07
N GLU A 45 9.25 -3.68 6.18
CA GLU A 45 7.82 -3.90 6.37
C GLU A 45 6.99 -3.06 5.38
N ILE A 46 7.38 -1.80 5.12
CA ILE A 46 6.73 -0.95 4.11
C ILE A 46 6.88 -1.58 2.73
N MET A 47 8.07 -2.09 2.38
CA MET A 47 8.27 -2.81 1.13
C MET A 47 7.35 -4.03 1.01
N ASP A 48 7.30 -4.90 2.02
CA ASP A 48 6.46 -6.10 2.00
C ASP A 48 4.97 -5.73 1.93
N LEU A 49 4.55 -4.63 2.58
CA LEU A 49 3.20 -4.11 2.47
C LEU A 49 2.82 -3.77 1.03
N LEU A 50 3.68 -3.01 0.33
CA LEU A 50 3.44 -2.60 -1.07
C LEU A 50 3.38 -3.81 -2.00
N LEU A 51 4.29 -4.79 -1.81
CA LEU A 51 4.30 -6.03 -2.57
C LEU A 51 3.00 -6.81 -2.39
N LYS A 52 2.54 -6.99 -1.14
CA LYS A 52 1.28 -7.70 -0.86
C LYS A 52 0.05 -6.98 -1.41
N ILE A 53 0.03 -5.65 -1.34
CA ILE A 53 -1.05 -4.85 -1.96
C ILE A 53 -1.06 -5.10 -3.46
N ARG A 54 0.10 -5.01 -4.13
CA ARG A 54 0.22 -5.31 -5.56
C ARG A 54 -0.27 -6.73 -5.86
N GLU A 55 0.21 -7.74 -5.16
CA GLU A 55 -0.21 -9.14 -5.38
C GLU A 55 -1.73 -9.30 -5.27
N LYS A 56 -2.33 -8.67 -4.26
CA LYS A 56 -3.79 -8.70 -4.06
C LYS A 56 -4.52 -8.03 -5.22
N LEU A 57 -4.12 -6.83 -5.63
CA LEU A 57 -4.72 -6.09 -6.75
C LEU A 57 -4.57 -6.84 -8.09
N VAL A 58 -3.43 -7.48 -8.34
CA VAL A 58 -3.22 -8.31 -9.55
C VAL A 58 -4.08 -9.59 -9.49
N SER A 59 -4.16 -10.25 -8.33
CA SER A 59 -4.95 -11.49 -8.20
C SER A 59 -6.45 -11.28 -8.38
N GLU A 60 -6.94 -10.07 -8.14
CA GLU A 60 -8.35 -9.71 -8.30
C GLU A 60 -8.71 -9.29 -9.75
N ASP A 61 -7.74 -9.18 -10.67
CA ASP A 61 -7.99 -8.88 -12.09
C ASP A 61 -7.04 -9.67 -13.02
N GLU A 62 -7.61 -10.72 -13.62
CA GLU A 62 -6.93 -11.70 -14.49
C GLU A 62 -6.22 -11.05 -15.71
N ASN A 63 -6.53 -9.80 -16.06
CA ASN A 63 -5.95 -9.11 -17.22
C ASN A 63 -4.58 -8.45 -16.92
N ILE A 64 -4.15 -8.38 -15.66
CA ILE A 64 -2.99 -7.57 -15.23
C ILE A 64 -1.64 -8.31 -15.37
N ILE A 65 -1.64 -9.61 -15.67
CA ILE A 65 -0.45 -10.49 -15.64
C ILE A 65 0.73 -10.03 -16.53
N LYS A 66 0.54 -9.04 -17.43
CA LYS A 66 1.56 -8.62 -18.41
C LYS A 66 2.25 -7.26 -18.19
N LYS A 67 1.88 -6.43 -17.22
CA LYS A 67 2.55 -5.12 -17.02
C LYS A 67 3.48 -5.15 -15.80
N ASN A 68 4.76 -4.89 -16.02
CA ASN A 68 5.74 -4.66 -14.96
C ASN A 68 5.40 -3.34 -14.26
N ILE A 69 4.77 -3.40 -13.08
CA ILE A 69 4.74 -2.26 -12.17
C ILE A 69 6.17 -2.01 -11.70
N ASP A 70 6.65 -0.79 -11.96
CA ASP A 70 7.99 -0.33 -11.61
C ASP A 70 8.02 0.05 -10.12
N ILE A 71 8.29 -0.95 -9.29
CA ILE A 71 8.40 -0.80 -7.82
C ILE A 71 9.48 0.22 -7.45
N GLU A 72 10.54 0.36 -8.25
CA GLU A 72 11.63 1.29 -7.96
C GLU A 72 11.15 2.75 -8.01
N LYS A 73 10.37 3.12 -9.03
CA LYS A 73 9.72 4.43 -9.07
C LYS A 73 8.79 4.66 -7.90
N LEU A 74 8.12 3.61 -7.46
CA LEU A 74 7.18 3.68 -6.35
C LEU A 74 7.88 3.95 -5.00
N LEU A 75 9.01 3.29 -4.80
CA LEU A 75 9.85 3.53 -3.62
C LEU A 75 10.44 4.93 -3.64
N VAL A 76 10.87 5.40 -4.81
CA VAL A 76 11.28 6.80 -4.96
C VAL A 76 10.11 7.71 -4.58
N PHE A 77 8.89 7.48 -5.05
CA PHE A 77 7.73 8.30 -4.68
C PHE A 77 7.47 8.33 -3.17
N LEU A 78 7.55 7.17 -2.49
CA LEU A 78 7.26 7.07 -1.05
C LEU A 78 8.37 7.62 -0.16
N PHE A 79 9.64 7.55 -0.59
CA PHE A 79 10.81 7.95 0.19
C PHE A 79 11.48 9.23 -0.33
N ALA A 80 10.95 9.89 -1.36
CA ALA A 80 11.61 11.05 -1.99
C ALA A 80 11.72 12.26 -1.07
N ASP A 81 10.73 12.53 -0.23
CA ASP A 81 10.59 13.86 0.39
C ASP A 81 10.23 13.87 1.90
N THR A 82 10.11 12.72 2.57
CA THR A 82 9.68 12.68 3.99
C THR A 82 10.25 11.49 4.76
N ASP A 83 10.74 11.73 5.98
CA ASP A 83 11.03 10.68 6.97
C ASP A 83 9.73 10.01 7.51
N ASP A 84 8.60 10.70 7.38
CA ASP A 84 7.29 10.25 7.81
C ASP A 84 6.41 9.87 6.62
N ILE A 85 5.99 8.60 6.55
CA ILE A 85 5.12 8.11 5.48
C ILE A 85 3.72 7.99 6.03
N TYR A 86 2.75 8.59 5.35
CA TYR A 86 1.34 8.54 5.75
C TYR A 86 0.57 7.47 4.98
N MET A 87 -0.52 6.99 5.57
CA MET A 87 -1.47 6.08 4.93
C MET A 87 -1.99 6.63 3.61
N LYS A 88 -2.15 7.96 3.51
CA LYS A 88 -2.44 8.66 2.25
C LYS A 88 -1.49 8.27 1.11
N SER A 89 -0.18 8.14 1.37
CA SER A 89 0.79 7.78 0.34
C SER A 89 0.55 6.35 -0.21
N ILE A 90 0.00 5.45 0.60
CA ILE A 90 -0.41 4.11 0.16
C ILE A 90 -1.73 4.16 -0.62
N PHE A 91 -2.63 5.08 -0.30
CA PHE A 91 -3.82 5.33 -1.12
C PHE A 91 -3.43 5.83 -2.50
N ASP A 92 -2.52 6.81 -2.56
CA ASP A 92 -2.01 7.37 -3.81
C ASP A 92 -1.31 6.28 -4.65
N PHE A 93 -0.61 5.34 -4.00
CA PHE A 93 -0.09 4.15 -4.68
C PHE A 93 -1.18 3.30 -5.33
N ILE A 94 -2.26 2.98 -4.60
CA ILE A 94 -3.37 2.19 -5.17
C ILE A 94 -4.02 2.94 -6.33
N ASP A 95 -4.18 4.27 -6.22
CA ASP A 95 -4.69 5.12 -7.31
C ASP A 95 -3.77 5.11 -8.54
N GLU A 96 -2.46 5.23 -8.35
CA GLU A 96 -1.50 5.14 -9.45
C GLU A 96 -1.54 3.76 -10.10
N PHE A 97 -1.66 2.71 -9.30
CA PHE A 97 -1.82 1.34 -9.77
C PHE A 97 -3.07 1.16 -10.64
N GLU A 98 -4.21 1.74 -10.23
CA GLU A 98 -5.44 1.77 -11.02
C GLU A 98 -5.29 2.52 -12.35
N ASN A 99 -4.43 3.54 -12.41
CA ASN A 99 -4.23 4.38 -13.59
C ASN A 99 -3.19 3.84 -14.59
N LEU A 100 -2.24 3.02 -14.13
CA LEU A 100 -1.19 2.43 -14.98
C LEU A 100 -1.67 1.24 -15.83
N LEU A 101 -2.85 0.69 -15.53
CA LEU A 101 -3.36 -0.58 -16.07
C LEU A 101 -4.52 -0.39 -17.05
#